data_AF-A0A5D2KVM8-F1
#
_entry.id   AF-A0A5D2KVM8-F1
#
_cell.length_a   1.000
_cell.length_b   1.000
_cell.length_c   1.000
_cell.angle_alpha   90.00
_cell.angle_beta   90.00
_cell.angle_gamma   90.00
#
_symmetry.space_group_name_H-M   'P 1'
#
loop_
_entity.id
_entity.type
_entity.pdbx_description
1 polymer ?
#
loop_
_entity_poly.entity_id
_entity_poly.type
_entity_poly.pdbx_seq_one_letter_code
_entity_poly.pdbx_strand_id
1 'polypeptide(L)'
;MDQKQNIEQFKDQPRLRKFSVLKRYDLYLKLDLSDCTFSGLVHINLSIVDPTKFVVLNACELVVHQVLFTNSLNHRFTPCDVALDGDDEILVLVFDI
;
A
#
# COMPACT_ATOMS: atom_id res chain seq x y z
N MET A 1 -9.94 18.88 -2.68
CA MET A 1 -8.72 19.62 -3.10
C MET A 1 -7.49 19.06 -2.37
N ASP A 2 -7.47 17.74 -2.09
CA ASP A 2 -6.74 17.22 -0.91
C ASP A 2 -5.78 16.05 -1.20
N GLN A 3 -5.85 15.42 -2.37
CA GLN A 3 -4.97 14.28 -2.71
C GLN A 3 -3.49 14.68 -2.78
N LYS A 4 -3.20 15.91 -3.25
CA LYS A 4 -1.83 16.36 -3.49
C LYS A 4 -1.07 16.67 -2.20
N GLN A 5 -1.73 17.04 -1.11
CA GLN A 5 -1.02 17.40 0.13
C GLN A 5 -0.51 16.18 0.91
N ASN A 6 -1.05 14.98 0.65
CA ASN A 6 -0.78 13.81 1.46
C ASN A 6 0.44 13.00 1.01
N ILE A 7 0.72 12.99 -0.30
CA ILE A 7 1.82 12.23 -0.91
C ILE A 7 3.14 12.99 -0.77
N GLU A 8 3.11 14.33 -0.87
CA GLU A 8 4.30 15.19 -0.89
C GLU A 8 5.16 15.06 0.38
N GLN A 9 4.60 14.65 1.52
CA GLN A 9 5.37 14.39 2.75
C GLN A 9 6.25 13.13 2.69
N PHE A 10 5.99 12.25 1.72
CA PHE A 10 6.68 10.97 1.49
C PHE A 10 7.56 10.98 0.24
N LYS A 11 7.44 12.01 -0.62
CA LYS A 11 8.25 12.18 -1.82
C LYS A 11 9.72 12.40 -1.50
N ASP A 12 10.60 11.97 -2.40
CA ASP A 12 12.05 12.11 -2.32
C ASP A 12 12.66 11.50 -1.04
N GLN A 13 11.94 10.61 -0.34
CA GLN A 13 12.42 9.92 0.85
C GLN A 13 12.86 8.49 0.49
N PRO A 14 14.18 8.20 0.44
CA PRO A 14 14.66 6.89 0.01
C PRO A 14 14.37 5.76 1.01
N ARG A 15 13.79 6.07 2.17
CA ARG A 15 13.44 5.09 3.20
C ARG A 15 12.01 5.30 3.66
N LEU A 16 11.23 4.22 3.64
CA LEU A 16 9.92 4.17 4.26
C LEU A 16 10.02 4.51 5.76
N ARG A 17 9.04 5.25 6.27
CA ARG A 17 8.97 5.56 7.71
C ARG A 17 8.70 4.29 8.52
N LYS A 18 9.26 4.23 9.73
CA LYS A 18 9.24 3.05 10.60
C LYS A 18 7.94 2.83 11.38
N PHE A 19 6.84 3.51 11.02
CA PHE A 19 5.57 3.42 11.74
C PHE A 19 4.84 2.08 11.56
N SER A 20 5.25 1.30 10.56
CA SER A 20 4.78 -0.06 10.33
C SER A 20 5.96 -1.04 10.30
N VAL A 21 5.81 -2.15 11.02
CA VAL A 21 6.73 -3.27 11.01
C VAL A 21 6.07 -4.40 10.25
N LEU A 22 6.70 -4.80 9.15
CA LEU A 22 6.21 -5.89 8.33
C LEU A 22 6.61 -7.24 8.93
N LYS A 23 5.65 -8.16 9.03
CA LYS A 23 5.84 -9.49 9.62
C LYS A 23 5.88 -10.59 8.56
N ARG A 24 5.00 -10.51 7.56
CA ARG A 24 4.85 -11.57 6.54
C ARG A 24 4.19 -11.04 5.27
N TYR A 25 4.63 -11.58 4.14
CA TYR A 25 3.95 -11.48 2.85
C TYR A 25 3.45 -12.85 2.43
N ASP A 26 2.21 -12.92 1.96
CA ASP A 26 1.71 -14.03 1.16
C ASP A 26 1.39 -13.51 -0.25
N LEU A 27 2.09 -14.03 -1.26
CA LEU A 27 1.95 -13.61 -2.65
C LEU A 27 1.24 -14.69 -3.46
N TYR A 28 0.20 -14.29 -4.16
CA TYR A 28 -0.54 -15.13 -5.10
C TYR A 28 -0.44 -14.50 -6.48
N LEU A 29 0.31 -15.13 -7.37
CA LEU A 29 0.51 -14.66 -8.74
C LEU A 29 -0.14 -15.63 -9.73
N LYS A 30 -0.91 -15.09 -10.65
CA LYS A 30 -1.44 -15.76 -11.84
C LYS A 30 -0.73 -15.17 -13.05
N LEU A 31 0.07 -15.98 -13.71
CA LEU A 31 0.81 -15.62 -14.91
C LEU A 31 -0.05 -15.89 -16.15
N ASP A 32 -0.02 -14.97 -17.11
CA ASP A 32 -0.46 -15.20 -18.47
C ASP A 32 0.76 -15.15 -19.40
N LEU A 33 1.19 -16.33 -19.85
CA LEU A 33 2.36 -16.46 -20.70
C LEU A 33 2.08 -16.12 -22.17
N SER A 34 0.81 -16.04 -22.58
CA SER A 34 0.43 -15.69 -23.95
C SER A 34 0.57 -14.18 -24.14
N ASP A 35 0.03 -13.43 -23.18
CA ASP A 35 0.07 -11.97 -23.19
C ASP A 35 1.32 -11.40 -22.48
N CYS A 36 2.16 -12.27 -21.88
CA CYS A 36 3.32 -11.89 -21.08
C CYS A 36 2.95 -10.96 -19.91
N THR A 37 1.81 -11.22 -19.25
CA THR A 37 1.30 -10.41 -18.13
C THR A 37 1.17 -11.24 -16.86
N PHE A 38 0.94 -10.57 -15.73
CA PHE A 38 0.57 -11.22 -14.48
C PHE A 38 -0.54 -10.44 -13.78
N SER A 39 -1.29 -11.16 -12.96
CA SER A 39 -2.27 -10.61 -12.03
C SER A 39 -2.12 -11.33 -10.69
N GLY A 40 -2.63 -10.77 -9.61
CA GLY A 40 -2.44 -11.41 -8.32
C GLY A 40 -2.99 -10.66 -7.13
N LEU A 41 -2.76 -11.27 -5.97
CA LEU A 41 -3.09 -10.74 -4.66
C LEU A 41 -1.84 -10.78 -3.79
N VAL A 42 -1.67 -9.73 -3.01
CA VAL A 42 -0.62 -9.65 -1.99
C VAL A 42 -1.30 -9.45 -0.64
N HIS A 43 -1.14 -10.41 0.26
CA HIS A 43 -1.54 -10.24 1.65
C HIS A 43 -0.33 -9.84 2.48
N ILE A 44 -0.50 -8.73 3.21
CA ILE A 44 0.58 -8.13 3.98
C ILE A 44 0.19 -8.14 5.45
N ASN A 45 0.92 -8.90 6.26
CA ASN A 45 0.79 -8.83 7.71
C ASN A 45 1.71 -7.73 8.23
N LEU A 46 1.11 -6.66 8.74
CA LEU A 46 1.81 -5.47 9.20
C LEU A 46 1.38 -5.13 10.64
N SER A 47 2.34 -4.62 11.42
CA SER A 47 2.14 -4.17 12.78
C SER A 47 2.35 -2.66 12.82
N ILE A 48 1.31 -1.91 13.15
CA ILE A 48 1.40 -0.46 13.33
C ILE A 48 1.96 -0.20 14.73
N VAL A 49 3.13 0.45 14.81
CA VAL A 49 3.82 0.72 16.09
C VAL A 49 3.45 2.08 16.69
N ASP A 50 3.10 3.04 15.84
CA ASP A 50 2.69 4.39 16.24
C ASP A 50 1.36 4.75 15.58
N PRO A 51 0.45 5.50 16.26
CA PRO A 51 -0.79 5.95 15.67
C PRO A 51 -0.56 6.73 14.36
N THR A 52 -1.17 6.26 13.27
CA THR A 52 -0.99 6.85 11.93
C THR A 52 -2.28 6.75 11.12
N LYS A 53 -2.44 7.71 10.20
CA LYS A 53 -3.49 7.71 9.17
C LYS A 53 -3.02 7.14 7.84
N PHE A 54 -1.72 6.83 7.76
CA PHE A 54 -1.05 6.51 6.50
C PHE A 54 -0.34 5.16 6.61
N VAL A 55 -0.47 4.37 5.55
CA VAL A 55 0.37 3.21 5.29
C VAL A 55 1.07 3.46 3.96
N VAL A 56 2.41 3.48 3.98
CA VAL A 56 3.25 3.68 2.80
C VAL A 56 3.97 2.38 2.49
N LEU A 57 3.90 1.94 1.25
CA LEU A 57 4.50 0.71 0.72
C LEU A 57 5.23 1.04 -0.58
N ASN A 58 6.18 0.19 -0.99
CA ASN A 58 6.78 0.30 -2.31
C ASN A 58 5.86 -0.32 -3.37
N ALA A 59 5.73 0.34 -4.51
CA ALA A 59 5.02 -0.13 -5.69
C ALA A 59 5.64 0.50 -6.94
N CYS A 60 6.29 -0.31 -7.78
CA CYS A 60 6.89 0.11 -9.04
C CYS A 60 6.19 -0.61 -10.19
N GLU A 61 5.72 0.13 -11.20
CA GLU A 61 5.10 -0.41 -12.42
C GLU A 61 3.91 -1.37 -12.15
N LEU A 62 3.18 -1.17 -11.05
CA LEU A 62 2.00 -1.97 -10.68
C LEU A 62 0.71 -1.19 -10.83
N VAL A 63 -0.31 -1.84 -11.38
CA VAL A 63 -1.70 -1.37 -11.35
C VAL A 63 -2.40 -1.97 -10.13
N VAL A 64 -2.75 -1.14 -9.16
CA VAL A 64 -3.47 -1.57 -7.95
C VAL A 64 -4.97 -1.45 -8.17
N HIS A 65 -5.65 -2.59 -8.36
CA HIS A 65 -7.10 -2.62 -8.60
C HIS A 65 -7.93 -2.43 -7.33
N GLN A 66 -7.51 -3.02 -6.22
CA GLN A 66 -8.26 -3.00 -4.97
C GLN A 66 -7.32 -3.13 -3.79
N VAL A 67 -7.66 -2.42 -2.70
CA VAL A 67 -6.97 -2.51 -1.42
C VAL A 67 -8.01 -2.76 -0.33
N LEU A 68 -7.76 -3.73 0.54
CA LEU A 68 -8.56 -3.98 1.73
C LEU A 68 -7.64 -4.11 2.93
N PHE A 69 -8.09 -3.60 4.08
CA PHE A 69 -7.36 -3.70 5.32
C PHE A 69 -8.23 -4.36 6.39
N THR A 70 -7.65 -5.27 7.15
CA THR A 70 -8.32 -5.90 8.30
C THR A 70 -7.42 -5.89 9.52
N ASN A 71 -8.00 -5.67 10.69
CA ASN A 71 -7.27 -5.85 11.95
C ASN A 71 -7.41 -7.30 12.47
N SER A 72 -6.74 -7.59 13.59
CA SER A 72 -6.80 -8.90 14.25
C SER A 72 -8.20 -9.29 14.76
N LEU A 73 -9.14 -8.35 14.83
CA LEU A 73 -10.54 -8.56 15.20
C LEU A 73 -11.46 -8.73 13.97
N ASN A 74 -10.89 -8.85 12.77
CA ASN A 74 -11.62 -8.89 11.49
C ASN A 74 -12.47 -7.64 11.20
N HIS A 75 -12.18 -6.51 11.84
CA HIS A 75 -12.77 -5.24 11.44
C HIS A 75 -12.14 -4.82 10.12
N ARG A 76 -12.98 -4.53 9.14
CA ARG A 76 -12.55 -4.12 7.80
C ARG A 76 -12.47 -2.62 7.72
N PHE A 77 -11.33 -2.13 7.23
CA PHE A 77 -11.06 -0.73 6.94
C PHE A 77 -10.83 -0.60 5.45
N THR A 78 -11.45 0.40 4.85
CA THR A 78 -11.20 0.76 3.45
C THR A 78 -10.45 2.08 3.46
N PRO A 79 -9.32 2.21 2.74
CA PRO A 79 -8.66 3.50 2.61
C PRO A 79 -9.61 4.50 1.96
N CYS A 80 -9.66 5.73 2.48
CA CYS A 80 -10.44 6.82 1.90
C CYS A 80 -9.77 7.39 0.64
N ASP A 81 -8.43 7.25 0.55
CA ASP A 81 -7.66 7.63 -0.63
C ASP A 81 -6.52 6.63 -0.87
N VAL A 82 -6.23 6.38 -2.14
CA VAL A 82 -5.17 5.48 -2.60
C VAL A 82 -4.37 6.21 -3.66
N ALA A 83 -3.11 6.48 -3.36
CA ALA A 83 -2.22 7.21 -4.24
C ALA A 83 -1.02 6.37 -4.64
N LEU A 84 -0.75 6.32 -5.94
CA LEU A 84 0.45 5.71 -6.52
C LEU A 84 1.33 6.83 -7.05
N ASP A 85 2.59 6.86 -6.60
CA ASP A 85 3.62 7.72 -7.15
C ASP A 85 4.59 6.86 -7.95
N GLY A 86 4.64 7.11 -9.26
CA GLY A 86 5.51 6.36 -10.17
C GLY A 86 6.96 6.84 -10.15
N ASP A 87 7.21 8.09 -9.76
CA ASP A 87 8.57 8.65 -9.71
C ASP A 87 9.31 8.16 -8.47
N ASP A 88 8.61 8.11 -7.33
CA ASP A 88 9.14 7.60 -6.05
C ASP A 88 8.88 6.09 -5.84
N GLU A 89 8.18 5.43 -6.75
CA GLU A 89 7.80 4.00 -6.66
C GLU A 89 7.10 3.63 -5.34
N ILE A 90 6.15 4.47 -4.90
CA ILE A 90 5.41 4.28 -3.65
C ILE A 90 3.89 4.19 -3.84
N LEU A 91 3.27 3.42 -2.97
CA LEU A 91 1.84 3.35 -2.74
C LEU A 91 1.52 3.93 -1.36
N VAL A 92 0.71 4.98 -1.31
CA VAL A 92 0.23 5.62 -0.09
C VAL A 92 -1.25 5.30 0.09
N LEU A 93 -1.58 4.67 1.21
CA LEU A 93 -2.95 4.38 1.64
C LEU A 93 -3.32 5.33 2.77
N VAL A 94 -4.41 6.08 2.59
CA VAL A 94 -4.92 7.04 3.58
C VAL A 94 -6.18 6.49 4.23
N PHE A 95 -6.30 6.63 5.55
CA PHE A 95 -7.45 6.20 6.34
C PHE A 95 -8.03 7.38 7.13
N ASP A 96 -9.35 7.49 7.13
CA ASP A 96 -10.08 8.35 8.07
C ASP A 96 -10.16 7.64 9.43
N ILE A 97 -9.81 8.35 10.50
CA ILE A 97 -9.94 7.87 11.90
C ILE A 97 -11.30 8.29 12.43
#